data_AF-A0A5C5W1K5-F1
#
_entry.id   AF-A0A5C5W1K5-F1
#
_cell.length_a   1.000
_cell.length_b   1.000
_cell.length_c   1.000
_cell.angle_alpha   90.00
_cell.angle_beta   90.00
_cell.angle_gamma   90.00
#
_symmetry.space_group_name_H-M   'P 1'
#
loop_
_entity.id
_entity.type
_entity.pdbx_description
1 polymer ?
#
loop_
_entity_poly.entity_id
_entity_poly.type
_entity_poly.pdbx_seq_one_letter_code
_entity_poly.pdbx_strand_id
1 'polypeptide(L)' 'MDEEQLDFIKAIDEYKRVNFRPFPTWTEILDLLKYLGYRKVAPVGDFALTKSRPEPDIADDRPE' A
#
# COMPACT_ATOMS: atom_id res chain seq x y z
N MET A 1 6.07 6.35 -14.23
CA MET A 1 6.03 4.87 -14.20
C MET A 1 7.45 4.44 -14.05
N ASP A 2 7.84 4.16 -12.82
CA ASP A 2 9.17 3.72 -12.47
C ASP A 2 9.35 2.25 -12.88
N GLU A 3 10.59 1.85 -13.22
CA GLU A 3 10.90 0.47 -13.63
C GLU A 3 10.49 -0.55 -12.56
N GLU A 4 10.70 -0.20 -11.30
CA GLU A 4 10.31 -0.99 -10.13
C GLU A 4 8.78 -1.24 -10.10
N GLN A 5 7.98 -0.21 -10.38
CA GLN A 5 6.52 -0.34 -10.42
C GLN A 5 6.07 -1.25 -11.57
N LEU A 6 6.76 -1.18 -12.72
CA LEU A 6 6.47 -2.05 -13.86
C LEU A 6 6.78 -3.52 -13.55
N ASP A 7 7.91 -3.80 -12.90
CA ASP A 7 8.27 -5.17 -12.53
C ASP A 7 7.35 -5.74 -11.45
N PHE A 8 6.92 -4.91 -10.49
CA PHE A 8 5.89 -5.30 -9.54
C PHE A 8 4.56 -5.68 -10.23
N ILE A 9 4.10 -4.87 -11.18
CA ILE A 9 2.86 -5.14 -11.93
C ILE A 9 2.99 -6.44 -12.73
N LYS A 10 4.11 -6.67 -13.43
CA LYS A 10 4.36 -7.91 -14.19
C LYS A 10 4.34 -9.14 -13.28
N ALA A 11 4.97 -9.06 -12.12
CA ALA A 11 5.00 -10.17 -11.17
C ALA A 11 3.60 -10.49 -10.62
N ILE A 12 2.79 -9.47 -10.34
CA ILE A 12 1.39 -9.65 -9.93
C ILE A 12 0.56 -10.31 -11.04
N ASP A 13 0.74 -9.87 -12.28
CA ASP A 13 0.00 -10.45 -13.42
C ASP A 13 0.37 -11.92 -13.64
N GLU A 14 1.66 -12.25 -13.56
CA GLU A 14 2.14 -13.63 -13.62
C GLU A 14 1.58 -14.48 -12.49
N TYR A 15 1.57 -13.97 -11.25
CA TYR A 15 0.99 -14.66 -10.10
C TYR A 15 -0.49 -14.99 -10.32
N LYS A 16 -1.27 -14.02 -10.81
CA LYS A 16 -2.70 -14.20 -11.10
C LYS A 16 -2.92 -15.28 -12.16
N ARG A 17 -2.09 -15.29 -13.21
CA ARG A 17 -2.19 -16.24 -14.33
C ARG A 17 -1.84 -17.67 -13.90
N VAL A 18 -0.76 -17.83 -13.11
CA VAL A 18 -0.30 -19.16 -12.66
C VAL A 18 -1.26 -19.76 -11.63
N ASN A 19 -1.80 -18.93 -10.72
CA ASN A 19 -2.64 -19.41 -9.63
C ASN A 19 -4.14 -19.39 -9.94
N PHE A 20 -4.55 -18.95 -11.15
CA PHE A 20 -5.95 -18.73 -11.54
C PHE A 20 -6.74 -17.91 -10.51
N ARG A 21 -6.05 -17.00 -9.82
CA ARG A 21 -6.59 -16.20 -8.71
C ARG A 21 -6.63 -14.74 -9.17
N PRO A 22 -7.79 -14.23 -9.62
CA PRO A 22 -7.91 -12.86 -10.12
C PRO A 22 -7.64 -11.82 -9.02
N PHE A 23 -7.87 -12.18 -7.76
CA PHE A 23 -7.65 -11.35 -6.59
C PHE A 23 -6.74 -12.07 -5.59
N PRO A 24 -5.41 -11.86 -5.65
CA PRO A 24 -4.52 -12.33 -4.61
C PRO A 24 -4.83 -11.63 -3.29
N THR A 25 -4.63 -12.35 -2.20
CA THR A 25 -4.69 -11.81 -0.83
C THR A 25 -3.50 -10.91 -0.55
N TRP A 26 -3.63 -9.99 0.40
CA TRP A 26 -2.54 -9.13 0.84
C TRP A 26 -1.32 -9.90 1.36
N THR A 27 -1.53 -11.10 1.92
CA THR A 27 -0.46 -12.00 2.34
C THR A 27 0.32 -12.54 1.13
N GLU A 28 -0.37 -12.98 0.08
CA GLU A 28 0.27 -13.44 -1.16
C GLU A 28 1.05 -12.29 -1.84
N ILE A 29 0.51 -11.07 -1.82
CA ILE A 29 1.21 -9.88 -2.32
C ILE A 29 2.49 -9.61 -1.49
N LEU A 30 2.43 -9.77 -0.17
CA LEU A 30 3.60 -9.60 0.69
C LEU A 30 4.69 -10.63 0.38
N ASP A 31 4.32 -11.87 0.09
CA ASP A 31 5.29 -12.90 -0.30
C ASP A 31 5.86 -12.66 -1.70
N LEU A 32 5.06 -12.12 -2.63
CA LEU A 32 5.55 -11.69 -3.94
C LEU A 32 6.54 -10.53 -3.85
N LEU A 33 6.28 -9.55 -2.96
CA LEU A 33 7.24 -8.48 -2.66
C LEU A 33 8.56 -9.05 -2.12
N LYS A 34 8.52 -10.01 -1.18
CA LYS A 34 9.74 -10.65 -0.71
C LYS A 34 10.49 -11.38 -1.84
N TYR A 35 9.76 -12.04 -2.75
CA TYR A 35 10.34 -12.75 -3.90
C TYR A 35 11.03 -11.80 -4.89
N LEU A 36 10.47 -10.61 -5.10
CA LEU A 36 11.09 -9.54 -5.87
C LEU A 36 12.35 -8.94 -5.21
N GLY A 37 12.72 -9.41 -4.01
CA GLY A 37 13.92 -8.98 -3.29
C GLY A 37 13.67 -7.81 -2.33
N TYR A 38 12.42 -7.38 -2.14
CA TYR A 38 12.11 -6.37 -1.13
C TYR A 38 12.33 -6.94 0.25
N ARG A 39 13.15 -6.23 1.03
CA ARG A 39 13.45 -6.59 2.40
C ARG A 39 13.16 -5.42 3.32
N LYS A 40 12.62 -5.71 4.49
CA LYS A 40 12.38 -4.71 5.52
C LYS A 40 13.71 -4.29 6.13
N VAL A 41 14.20 -3.11 5.76
CA VAL A 41 15.49 -2.55 6.23
C VAL A 41 15.36 -1.61 7.42
N ALA A 42 14.13 -1.18 7.73
CA ALA A 42 13.83 -0.26 8.82
C ALA A 42 12.86 -0.92 9.82
N PRO A 43 12.84 -0.48 11.10
CA PRO A 43 11.74 -0.81 12.00
C PRO A 43 10.41 -0.37 11.40
N VAL A 44 9.29 -0.88 11.92
CA VAL A 44 7.98 -0.34 11.56
C VAL A 44 8.03 1.15 11.90
N GLY A 45 8.04 2.03 10.91
CA GLY A 45 7.87 3.46 11.14
C GLY A 45 6.50 3.68 11.77
N ASP A 46 6.32 4.76 12.53
CA ASP A 46 5.00 5.15 13.02
C ASP A 46 4.01 5.14 11.85
N PHE A 47 3.13 4.15 11.87
CA PHE A 47 2.22 3.86 10.77
C PHE A 47 1.09 4.90 10.86
N ALA A 48 1.36 6.13 10.47
CA ALA A 48 0.37 7.20 10.37
C ALA A 48 -0.53 6.92 9.14
N LEU A 49 -1.37 5.88 9.25
CA LEU A 49 -2.42 5.54 8.28
C LEU A 49 -3.46 6.64 8.10
N THR A 50 -3.40 7.68 8.92
CA THR A 50 -4.29 8.82 8.86
C THR A 50 -3.53 9.98 8.21
N LYS A 51 -3.83 10.25 6.94
CA LYS A 51 -4.18 11.63 6.62
C LYS A 51 -5.25 12.00 7.65
N SER A 52 -4.89 12.77 8.68
CA SER A 52 -5.88 13.26 9.64
C SER A 52 -7.01 13.85 8.80
N ARG A 53 -8.23 13.32 8.96
CA ARG A 53 -9.43 13.97 8.43
C ARG A 53 -9.30 15.43 8.89
N PRO A 54 -9.24 16.44 8.00
CA PRO A 54 -9.25 17.81 8.44
C PRO A 54 -10.52 17.95 9.31
N GLU A 55 -10.33 18.28 10.58
CA GLU A 55 -11.43 18.56 11.48
C GLU A 55 -12.29 19.63 10.81
N PRO A 56 -13.63 19.48 10.79
CA PRO A 56 -14.47 20.53 10.25
C PRO A 56 -14.14 21.80 11.05
N ASP A 57 -13.74 22.85 10.33
CA ASP A 57 -13.53 24.19 10.86
C ASP A 57 -14.73 24.52 11.73
N ILE A 58 -14.56 24.43 13.06
CA ILE A 58 -15.57 24.88 14.00
C ILE A 58 -15.57 26.39 13.82
N ALA A 59 -16.44 26.85 12.91
CA ALA A 59 -16.69 28.25 12.68
C ALA A 59 -16.86 28.91 14.05
N ASP A 60 -16.02 29.92 14.28
CA ASP A 60 -15.98 30.84 15.41
C ASP A 60 -17.42 31.31 15.73
N ASP A 61 -18.13 30.59 16.59
CA ASP A 61 -19.36 31.06 17.22
C ASP A 61 -18.94 32.00 18.36
N ARG A 62 -18.46 33.18 17.96
CA ARG A 62 -18.20 34.29 18.86
C ARG A 62 -19.48 35.11 18.94
N PRO A 63 -20.16 35.19 20.10
CA PRO A 63 -21.24 36.14 20.26
C PRO A 63 -20.65 37.56 20.34
N GLU A 64 -21.05 38.43 19.42
CA GLU A 64 -20.95 39.90 19.58
C GLU A 64 -22.09 40.44 20.44
#